data_AF-A0A3D4ZTG9-F1
#
_entry.id   AF-A0A3D4ZTG9-F1
#
_cell.length_a   1.000
_cell.length_b   1.000
_cell.length_c   1.000
_cell.angle_alpha   90.00
_cell.angle_beta   90.00
_cell.angle_gamma   90.00
#
_symmetry.space_group_name_H-M   'P 1'
#
loop_
_entity.id
_entity.type
_entity.pdbx_description
1 polymer ?
#
loop_
_entity_poly.entity_id
_entity_poly.type
_entity_poly.pdbx_seq_one_letter_code
_entity_poly.pdbx_strand_id
1 'polypeptide(L)'
;MDMETKQVEWREAAIDGVQRYSDLICTAEGMVFGIADRTLLFAFDAQRRQIVHQENLEGRLGLAVHQQGPRIFVPSPDGRIFMLFQKGIAEVDPKTCAVTLRAEPPRAPANGGAYLDGRIYYSTGVNLHSWEVPPAK
;
A
#
# COMPACT_ATOMS: atom_id res chain seq x y z
N MET A 1 3.14 19.72 -6.26
CA MET A 1 2.29 20.90 -6.50
C MET A 1 2.53 21.76 -5.32
N ASP A 2 3.04 22.95 -5.56
CA ASP A 2 3.23 23.90 -4.50
C ASP A 2 1.86 24.31 -3.97
N MET A 3 1.64 24.10 -2.68
CA MET A 3 0.31 24.25 -2.09
C MET A 3 -0.09 25.71 -1.90
N GLU A 4 0.86 26.64 -1.91
CA GLU A 4 0.62 28.08 -1.82
C GLU A 4 0.16 28.64 -3.17
N THR A 5 0.95 28.41 -4.23
CA THR A 5 0.74 28.92 -5.59
C THR A 5 -0.20 28.06 -6.43
N LYS A 6 -0.50 26.82 -5.99
CA LYS A 6 -1.25 25.80 -6.74
C LYS A 6 -0.59 25.39 -8.05
N GLN A 7 0.71 25.65 -8.22
CA GLN A 7 1.43 25.28 -9.44
C GLN A 7 1.98 23.86 -9.37
N VAL A 8 1.86 23.13 -10.48
CA VAL A 8 2.47 21.80 -10.63
C VAL A 8 3.95 21.98 -10.91
N GLU A 9 4.80 21.63 -9.93
CA GLU A 9 6.25 21.78 -10.02
C GLU A 9 6.91 20.73 -10.93
N TRP A 10 6.26 19.58 -11.12
CA TRP A 10 6.74 18.49 -11.95
C TRP A 10 5.61 17.55 -12.36
N ARG A 11 5.70 17.00 -13.57
CA ARG A 11 4.76 16.03 -14.12
C ARG A 11 5.47 15.11 -15.11
N GLU A 12 5.34 13.81 -14.90
CA GLU A 12 5.85 12.76 -15.79
C GLU A 12 5.05 11.48 -15.64
N ALA A 13 5.15 10.58 -16.62
CA ALA A 13 4.75 9.19 -16.45
C ALA A 13 5.86 8.46 -15.68
N ALA A 14 5.69 8.28 -14.36
CA ALA A 14 6.75 7.70 -13.52
C ALA A 14 7.01 6.21 -13.81
N ILE A 15 6.03 5.49 -14.35
CA ILE A 15 6.13 4.08 -14.74
C ILE A 15 5.43 3.92 -16.09
N ASP A 16 6.14 3.38 -17.07
CA ASP A 16 5.59 3.13 -18.41
C ASP A 16 4.65 1.93 -18.42
N GLY A 17 3.57 2.04 -19.20
CA GLY A 17 2.65 0.92 -19.46
C GLY A 17 1.63 0.61 -18.36
N VAL A 18 1.71 1.26 -17.19
CA VAL A 18 0.68 1.08 -16.15
C VAL A 18 -0.58 1.87 -16.47
N GLN A 19 -1.74 1.29 -16.18
CA GLN A 19 -3.03 1.93 -16.49
C GLN A 19 -3.53 2.83 -15.34
N ARG A 20 -3.19 2.50 -14.10
CA ARG A 20 -3.58 3.27 -12.93
C ARG A 20 -2.61 3.11 -11.76
N TYR A 21 -2.52 4.18 -10.97
CA TYR A 21 -2.03 4.11 -9.60
C TYR A 21 -3.22 3.83 -8.68
N SER A 22 -3.20 2.68 -8.03
CA SER A 22 -4.32 2.14 -7.23
C SER A 22 -4.36 2.72 -5.82
N ASP A 23 -3.20 2.96 -5.21
CA ASP A 23 -3.06 3.63 -3.92
C ASP A 23 -1.61 4.15 -3.77
N LEU A 24 -1.42 5.17 -2.94
CA LEU A 24 -0.13 5.79 -2.65
C LEU A 24 -0.02 6.12 -1.16
N ILE A 25 1.15 5.93 -0.58
CA ILE A 25 1.48 6.38 0.77
C ILE A 25 2.85 7.05 0.81
N CYS A 26 2.95 8.16 1.53
CA CYS A 26 4.21 8.83 1.80
C CYS A 26 4.71 8.42 3.19
N THR A 27 5.97 7.99 3.27
CA THR A 27 6.68 7.75 4.53
C THR A 27 7.09 9.07 5.20
N ALA A 28 7.46 9.02 6.48
CA ALA A 28 7.96 10.20 7.19
C ALA A 28 9.26 10.74 6.56
N GLU A 29 10.05 9.88 5.94
CA GLU A 29 11.30 10.19 5.26
C GLU A 29 11.09 10.72 3.82
N GLY A 30 9.85 10.81 3.34
CA GLY A 30 9.52 11.37 2.02
C GLY A 30 9.61 10.37 0.85
N MET A 31 9.86 9.09 1.12
CA MET A 31 9.70 8.02 0.12
C MET A 31 8.21 7.79 -0.14
N VAL A 32 7.80 7.75 -1.41
CA VAL A 32 6.42 7.45 -1.79
C VAL A 32 6.33 6.00 -2.25
N PHE A 33 5.57 5.18 -1.53
CA PHE A 33 5.20 3.85 -1.98
C PHE A 33 3.89 3.90 -2.75
N GLY A 34 3.76 3.03 -3.75
CA GLY A 34 2.55 2.92 -4.53
C GLY A 34 2.27 1.52 -5.03
N ILE A 35 1.00 1.26 -5.33
CA ILE A 35 0.58 0.07 -6.07
C ILE A 35 0.02 0.50 -7.41
N ALA A 36 0.65 0.08 -8.49
CA ALA A 36 0.15 0.25 -9.85
C ALA A 36 -0.56 -1.02 -10.33
N ASP A 37 -1.68 -0.86 -11.04
CA ASP A 37 -2.48 -1.94 -11.63
C ASP A 37 -2.81 -3.11 -10.68
N ARG A 38 -2.87 -2.82 -9.38
CA ARG A 38 -3.12 -3.77 -8.27
C ARG A 38 -2.06 -4.87 -8.08
N THR A 39 -0.97 -4.85 -8.84
CA THR A 39 0.03 -5.94 -8.82
C THR A 39 1.44 -5.44 -8.59
N LEU A 40 1.76 -4.24 -9.07
CA LEU A 40 3.12 -3.69 -9.06
C LEU A 40 3.31 -2.77 -7.86
N LEU A 41 4.07 -3.22 -6.86
CA LEU A 41 4.60 -2.33 -5.83
C LEU A 41 5.75 -1.52 -6.42
N PHE A 42 5.79 -0.22 -6.11
CA PHE A 42 6.94 0.62 -6.40
C PHE A 42 7.27 1.56 -5.25
N ALA A 43 8.52 2.00 -5.18
CA ALA A 43 8.98 3.08 -4.31
C ALA A 43 9.57 4.20 -5.17
N PHE A 44 9.10 5.43 -4.94
CA PHE A 44 9.50 6.64 -5.63
C PHE A 44 10.18 7.61 -4.67
N ASP A 45 11.43 7.94 -4.98
CA ASP A 45 12.18 8.98 -4.29
C ASP A 45 11.73 10.35 -4.83
N ALA A 46 10.96 11.07 -4.02
CA ALA A 46 10.40 12.36 -4.41
C ALA A 46 11.46 13.47 -4.57
N GLN A 47 12.60 13.36 -3.88
CA GLN A 47 13.69 14.34 -4.02
C GLN A 47 14.45 14.13 -5.33
N ARG A 48 14.76 12.86 -5.66
CA ARG A 48 15.47 12.50 -6.90
C ARG A 48 14.55 12.42 -8.11
N ARG A 49 13.24 12.34 -7.89
CA ARG A 49 12.18 12.12 -8.89
C ARG A 49 12.39 10.83 -9.68
N GLN A 50 12.70 9.74 -8.97
CA GLN A 50 13.07 8.46 -9.57
C GLN A 50 12.37 7.30 -8.86
N ILE A 51 12.01 6.28 -9.64
CA ILE A 51 11.60 4.99 -9.10
C ILE A 51 12.85 4.24 -8.65
N VAL A 52 12.93 3.90 -7.38
CA VAL A 52 14.08 3.21 -6.77
C VAL A 52 13.81 1.73 -6.50
N HIS A 53 12.55 1.30 -6.58
CA HIS A 53 12.16 -0.10 -6.42
C HIS A 53 10.89 -0.40 -7.22
N GLN A 54 10.82 -1.61 -7.80
CA GLN A 54 9.63 -2.18 -8.43
C GLN A 54 9.57 -3.69 -8.18
N GLU A 55 8.41 -4.20 -7.76
CA GLU A 55 8.18 -5.63 -7.56
C GLU A 55 6.74 -6.00 -7.99
N ASN A 56 6.59 -6.97 -8.88
CA ASN A 56 5.28 -7.57 -9.14
C ASN A 56 4.95 -8.60 -8.05
N LEU A 57 3.88 -8.35 -7.29
CA LEU A 57 3.48 -9.14 -6.14
C LEU A 57 2.41 -10.20 -6.46
N GLU A 58 1.84 -10.20 -7.66
CA GLU A 58 0.67 -11.03 -8.01
C GLU A 58 0.92 -12.53 -7.76
N GLY A 59 2.08 -13.04 -8.18
CA GLY A 59 2.41 -14.45 -7.99
C GLY A 59 2.55 -14.87 -6.52
N ARG A 60 2.86 -13.93 -5.61
CA ARG A 60 3.08 -14.22 -4.18
C ARG A 60 1.85 -13.92 -3.33
N LEU A 61 1.10 -12.86 -3.65
CA LEU A 61 0.06 -12.26 -2.83
C LEU A 61 -1.30 -12.11 -3.53
N GLY A 62 -1.38 -12.40 -4.83
CA GLY A 62 -2.56 -12.09 -5.64
C GLY A 62 -2.74 -10.58 -5.86
N LEU A 63 -3.93 -10.18 -6.29
CA LEU A 63 -4.22 -8.77 -6.55
C LEU A 63 -4.41 -8.00 -5.25
N ALA A 64 -3.95 -6.75 -5.21
CA ALA A 64 -4.33 -5.81 -4.15
C ALA A 64 -5.84 -5.59 -4.12
N VAL A 65 -6.37 -5.22 -2.95
CA VAL A 65 -7.79 -4.87 -2.78
C VAL A 65 -8.21 -3.75 -3.73
N HIS A 66 -9.50 -3.73 -4.09
CA HIS A 66 -10.06 -2.80 -5.08
C HIS A 66 -11.48 -2.41 -4.67
N GLN A 67 -12.25 -1.76 -5.54
CA GLN A 67 -13.57 -1.13 -5.25
C GLN A 67 -13.45 0.29 -4.72
N GLN A 68 -14.56 0.91 -4.31
CA GLN A 68 -14.57 2.26 -3.77
C GLN A 68 -13.84 2.33 -2.42
N GLY A 69 -12.95 3.32 -2.30
CA GLY A 69 -12.09 3.49 -1.12
C GLY A 69 -11.09 2.34 -0.89
N PRO A 70 -10.29 1.91 -1.89
CA PRO A 70 -9.24 0.94 -1.63
C PRO A 70 -8.16 1.63 -0.80
N ARG A 71 -8.05 1.30 0.49
CA ARG A 71 -6.94 1.70 1.36
C ARG A 71 -5.98 0.52 1.41
N ILE A 72 -5.27 0.32 0.30
CA ILE A 72 -4.34 -0.80 0.16
C ILE A 72 -3.27 -0.68 1.24
N PHE A 73 -2.70 0.51 1.40
CA PHE A 73 -1.73 0.80 2.45
C PHE A 73 -2.45 1.16 3.76
N VAL A 74 -2.05 0.50 4.84
CA VAL A 74 -2.58 0.72 6.18
C VAL A 74 -1.42 1.06 7.11
N PRO A 75 -1.12 2.35 7.32
CA PRO A 75 -0.10 2.78 8.28
C PRO A 75 -0.57 2.52 9.70
N SER A 76 0.38 2.25 10.58
CA SER A 76 0.15 2.12 12.02
C SER A 76 0.99 3.13 12.81
N PRO A 77 0.59 3.47 14.06
CA PRO A 77 1.28 4.51 14.86
C PRO A 77 2.75 4.22 15.18
N ASP A 78 3.17 2.96 15.12
CA ASP A 78 4.57 2.54 15.34
C ASP A 78 5.45 2.66 14.08
N GLY A 79 4.90 3.23 12.99
CA GLY A 79 5.62 3.46 11.74
C GLY A 79 5.62 2.26 10.78
N ARG A 80 4.98 1.14 11.13
CA ARG A 80 4.82 0.00 10.22
C ARG A 80 3.74 0.27 9.19
N ILE A 81 3.92 -0.30 8.00
CA ILE A 81 3.00 -0.15 6.87
C ILE A 81 2.53 -1.54 6.45
N PHE A 82 1.23 -1.77 6.58
CA PHE A 82 0.59 -2.99 6.12
C PHE A 82 -0.06 -2.79 4.76
N MET A 83 -0.30 -3.90 4.07
CA MET A 83 -0.87 -3.91 2.73
C MET A 83 -1.97 -4.98 2.63
N LEU A 84 -3.09 -4.64 2.00
CA LEU A 84 -4.19 -5.56 1.78
C LEU A 84 -4.18 -6.15 0.37
N PHE A 85 -4.03 -7.49 0.31
CA PHE A 85 -4.12 -8.28 -0.91
C PHE A 85 -5.20 -9.36 -0.79
N GLN A 86 -5.63 -9.91 -1.93
CA GLN A 86 -6.60 -11.02 -1.96
C GLN A 86 -6.10 -12.25 -1.19
N LYS A 87 -4.79 -12.52 -1.18
CA LYS A 87 -4.22 -13.60 -0.36
C LYS A 87 -4.26 -13.28 1.13
N GLY A 88 -4.14 -12.01 1.51
CA GLY A 88 -4.19 -11.61 2.91
C GLY A 88 -3.48 -10.30 3.21
N ILE A 89 -3.00 -10.19 4.45
CA ILE A 89 -2.38 -8.97 4.99
C ILE A 89 -0.87 -9.14 4.91
N ALA A 90 -0.22 -8.27 4.15
CA ALA A 90 1.24 -8.19 4.06
C ALA A 90 1.76 -6.97 4.82
N GLU A 91 3.06 -6.94 5.07
CA GLU A 91 3.78 -5.80 5.63
C GLU A 91 4.92 -5.45 4.70
N VAL A 92 5.10 -4.16 4.42
CA VAL A 92 6.24 -3.63 3.68
C VAL A 92 7.19 -2.93 4.65
N ASP A 93 8.46 -3.28 4.58
CA ASP A 93 9.52 -2.56 5.27
C ASP A 93 9.91 -1.33 4.42
N PRO A 94 9.68 -0.09 4.90
CA PRO A 94 9.96 1.11 4.13
C PRO A 94 11.46 1.34 3.86
N LYS A 95 12.36 0.69 4.63
CA LYS A 95 13.82 0.83 4.45
C LYS A 95 14.36 -0.12 3.39
N THR A 96 13.82 -1.34 3.33
CA THR A 96 14.32 -2.40 2.44
C THR A 96 13.41 -2.67 1.25
N CYS A 97 12.20 -2.10 1.24
CA CYS A 97 11.10 -2.41 0.33
C CYS A 97 10.62 -3.88 0.40
N ALA A 98 11.09 -4.67 1.37
CA ALA A 98 10.74 -6.07 1.46
C ALA A 98 9.29 -6.27 1.90
N VAL A 99 8.55 -7.14 1.19
CA VAL A 99 7.15 -7.44 1.49
C VAL A 99 6.97 -8.86 2.05
N THR A 100 6.49 -8.94 3.29
CA THR A 100 6.26 -10.20 4.01
C THR A 100 4.77 -10.42 4.29
N LEU A 101 4.25 -11.60 3.96
CA LEU A 101 2.88 -12.00 4.33
C LEU A 101 2.79 -12.22 5.85
N ARG A 102 1.80 -11.60 6.49
CA ARG A 102 1.60 -11.65 7.95
C ARG A 102 0.39 -12.45 8.37
N ALA A 103 -0.66 -12.48 7.55
CA ALA A 103 -1.86 -13.26 7.81
C ALA A 103 -2.58 -13.65 6.53
N GLU A 104 -3.16 -14.86 6.54
CA GLU A 104 -4.04 -15.38 5.50
C GLU A 104 -5.44 -15.59 6.11
N PRO A 105 -6.35 -14.62 5.96
CA PRO A 105 -7.70 -14.77 6.48
C PRO A 105 -8.48 -15.82 5.67
N PRO A 106 -9.47 -16.49 6.28
CA PRO A 106 -10.26 -17.53 5.61
C PRO A 106 -11.10 -17.01 4.43
N ARG A 107 -11.29 -15.69 4.33
CA ARG A 107 -11.95 -15.03 3.21
C ARG A 107 -11.04 -13.92 2.70
N ALA A 108 -10.88 -13.87 1.37
CA ALA A 108 -10.05 -12.88 0.70
C ALA A 108 -10.53 -11.44 1.02
N PRO A 109 -9.63 -10.55 1.46
CA PRO A 109 -9.90 -9.13 1.57
C PRO A 109 -10.39 -8.57 0.23
N ALA A 110 -11.45 -7.76 0.27
CA ALA A 110 -12.05 -7.15 -0.91
C ALA A 110 -11.73 -5.65 -1.00
N ASN A 111 -11.82 -4.94 0.12
CA ASN A 111 -11.75 -3.49 0.26
C ASN A 111 -11.50 -3.09 1.73
N GLY A 112 -11.37 -1.78 1.97
CA GLY A 112 -11.09 -1.23 3.29
C GLY A 112 -9.60 -1.04 3.52
N GLY A 113 -9.20 -1.13 4.79
CA GLY A 113 -7.87 -0.79 5.29
C GLY A 113 -7.93 0.41 6.24
N ALA A 114 -8.12 0.11 7.52
CA ALA A 114 -8.01 1.10 8.59
C ALA A 114 -7.34 0.46 9.80
N TYR A 115 -6.39 1.17 10.40
CA TYR A 115 -5.83 0.80 11.69
C TYR A 115 -6.61 1.49 12.80
N LEU A 116 -7.02 0.74 13.82
CA LEU A 116 -7.59 1.28 15.06
C LEU A 116 -7.29 0.32 16.20
N ASP A 117 -6.76 0.84 17.32
CA ASP A 117 -6.52 0.12 18.58
C ASP A 117 -5.84 -1.24 18.41
N GLY A 118 -4.72 -1.28 17.67
CA GLY A 118 -3.95 -2.51 17.47
C GLY A 118 -4.53 -3.46 16.43
N ARG A 119 -5.54 -3.04 15.65
CA ARG A 119 -6.22 -3.91 14.68
C ARG A 119 -6.32 -3.26 13.31
N ILE A 120 -6.22 -4.08 12.28
CA ILE A 120 -6.50 -3.70 10.89
C ILE A 120 -7.88 -4.20 10.52
N TYR A 121 -8.74 -3.27 10.11
CA TYR A 121 -10.10 -3.51 9.66
C TYR A 121 -10.17 -3.57 8.14
N TYR A 122 -10.81 -4.62 7.63
CA TYR A 122 -11.00 -4.87 6.20
C TYR A 122 -12.32 -5.58 5.96
N SER A 123 -12.86 -5.47 4.75
CA SER A 123 -14.12 -6.12 4.40
C SER A 123 -13.93 -7.28 3.42
N THR A 124 -14.82 -8.27 3.53
CA THR A 124 -14.96 -9.35 2.55
C THR A 124 -16.41 -9.38 2.08
N GLY A 125 -16.69 -8.69 0.97
CA GLY A 125 -18.07 -8.45 0.51
C GLY A 125 -18.84 -7.59 1.51
N VAL A 126 -19.86 -8.17 2.15
CA VAL A 126 -20.76 -7.47 3.12
C VAL A 126 -20.30 -7.55 4.57
N ASN A 127 -19.23 -8.29 4.86
CA ASN A 127 -18.75 -8.49 6.22
C ASN A 127 -17.55 -7.61 6.53
N LEU A 128 -17.53 -7.02 7.72
CA LEU A 128 -16.37 -6.35 8.28
C LEU A 128 -15.59 -7.35 9.16
N HIS A 129 -14.28 -7.40 8.96
CA HIS A 129 -13.34 -8.22 9.70
C HIS A 129 -12.27 -7.35 10.33
N SER A 130 -11.61 -7.89 11.36
CA SER A 130 -10.41 -7.27 11.91
C SER A 130 -9.34 -8.32 12.15
N TRP A 131 -8.09 -7.93 11.98
CA TRP A 131 -6.92 -8.71 12.33
C TRP A 131 -6.10 -7.95 13.37
N GLU A 132 -5.70 -8.64 14.42
CA GLU A 132 -4.84 -8.09 15.46
C GLU A 132 -3.40 -7.99 14.94
N VAL A 133 -2.84 -6.79 15.02
CA VAL A 133 -1.47 -6.53 14.60
C VAL A 133 -0.53 -7.06 15.67
N PRO A 134 0.37 -8.01 15.35
CA PRO A 134 1.35 -8.49 16.30
C PRO A 134 2.25 -7.32 16.75
N PRO A 135 2.69 -7.30 18.02
CA PRO A 135 3.61 -6.27 18.51
C PRO A 135 4.87 -6.23 17.64
N ALA A 136 5.47 -5.04 17.52
CA ALA A 136 6.78 -4.89 16.93
C ALA A 136 7.80 -5.80 17.66
N LYS A 137 8.69 -6.44 16.90
CA LYS A 137 9.78 -7.24 17.46
C LYS A 137 10.89 -6.35 18.01
#